data_AF-A0A7C0YCR8-F1
#
_entry.id   AF-A0A7C0YCR8-F1
#
_cell.length_a   1.000
_cell.length_b   1.000
_cell.length_c   1.000
_cell.angle_alpha   90.00
_cell.angle_beta   90.00
_cell.angle_gamma   90.00
#
_symmetry.space_group_name_H-M   'P 1'
#
loop_
_entity.id
_entity.type
_entity.pdbx_description
1 polymer ?
#
loop_
_entity_poly.entity_id
_entity_poly.type
_entity_poly.pdbx_seq_one_letter_code
_entity_poly.pdbx_strand_id
1 'polypeptide(L)'
;YLPDVKNNPDYFGDQVVVDEEENVVGFEEKLLLNSLSLSLDQCVQMVRDFGGLPIPAHVDRGSFGVIGQLGFIPDHLAFEAVEVSRTTSLAEALKTWPELSQYTLLSFSDAHFPGDIGAVCTAFYMESPTFDEVVRCIRGEGERRVRIEYLVPLRSRES
;
A
#
# COMPACT_ATOMS: atom_id res chain seq x y z
N TYR A 1 18.93 -6.02 2.33
CA TYR A 1 18.50 -4.64 2.66
C TYR A 1 17.80 -4.55 4.01
N LEU A 2 17.13 -5.62 4.47
CA LEU A 2 16.66 -5.66 5.86
C LEU A 2 17.87 -5.65 6.82
N PRO A 3 17.96 -4.71 7.77
CA PRO A 3 19.06 -4.67 8.73
C PRO A 3 19.13 -5.94 9.58
N ASP A 4 20.35 -6.32 9.98
CA ASP A 4 20.60 -7.47 10.84
C ASP A 4 20.41 -7.08 12.32
N VAL A 5 19.16 -6.90 12.72
CA VAL A 5 18.75 -6.51 14.08
C VAL A 5 17.98 -7.66 14.70
N LYS A 6 18.33 -8.03 15.94
CA LYS A 6 17.63 -9.09 16.67
C LYS A 6 16.26 -8.60 17.16
N ASN A 7 15.23 -9.44 17.03
CA ASN A 7 13.92 -9.21 17.60
C ASN A 7 13.99 -9.12 19.14
N ASN A 8 13.17 -8.25 19.72
CA ASN A 8 12.91 -8.22 21.16
C ASN A 8 11.47 -8.70 21.40
N PRO A 9 11.25 -9.98 21.75
CA PRO A 9 9.92 -10.54 21.92
C PRO A 9 9.08 -9.84 22.98
N ASP A 10 9.71 -9.30 24.02
CA ASP A 10 9.01 -8.56 25.09
C ASP A 10 8.36 -7.27 24.58
N TYR A 11 8.84 -6.72 23.47
CA TYR A 11 8.35 -5.47 22.90
C TYR A 11 7.56 -5.65 21.61
N PHE A 12 8.06 -6.47 20.68
CA PHE A 12 7.47 -6.66 19.35
C PHE A 12 6.61 -7.93 19.24
N GLY A 13 6.62 -8.79 20.26
CA GLY A 13 6.01 -10.11 20.23
C GLY A 13 6.91 -11.16 19.57
N ASP A 14 6.50 -12.42 19.72
CA ASP A 14 7.14 -13.55 19.09
C ASP A 14 6.90 -13.56 17.58
N GLN A 15 7.94 -13.89 16.81
CA GLN A 15 7.85 -14.11 15.37
C GLN A 15 7.94 -15.63 15.13
N VAL A 16 6.80 -16.30 15.18
CA VAL A 16 6.72 -17.76 15.08
C VAL A 16 6.82 -18.23 13.64
N VAL A 17 7.52 -19.34 13.43
CA VAL A 17 7.47 -20.14 12.21
C VAL A 17 6.51 -21.29 12.46
N VAL A 18 5.48 -21.43 11.63
CA VAL A 18 4.45 -22.45 11.76
C VAL A 18 4.44 -23.40 10.57
N ASP A 19 4.07 -24.65 10.80
CA ASP A 19 3.82 -25.64 9.73
C ASP A 19 2.36 -25.60 9.23
N GLU A 20 2.01 -26.50 8.31
CA GLU A 20 0.67 -26.60 7.71
C GLU A 20 -0.43 -27.02 8.70
N GLU A 21 -0.05 -27.57 9.85
CA GLU A 21 -0.95 -27.97 10.94
C GLU A 21 -1.02 -26.90 12.05
N GLU A 22 -0.51 -25.69 11.79
CA GLU A 22 -0.42 -24.57 12.73
C GLU A 22 0.50 -24.84 13.95
N ASN A 23 1.38 -25.85 13.90
CA ASN A 23 2.33 -26.09 14.98
C ASN A 23 3.50 -25.12 14.89
N VAL A 24 3.94 -24.59 16.04
CA VAL A 24 5.17 -23.78 16.12
C VAL A 24 6.39 -24.68 15.95
N VAL A 25 7.11 -24.49 14.85
CA VAL A 25 8.34 -25.24 14.52
C VAL A 25 9.61 -24.42 14.73
N GLY A 26 9.49 -23.13 15.05
CA GLY A 26 10.63 -22.28 15.36
C GLY A 26 10.25 -20.82 15.60
N PHE A 27 11.26 -19.99 15.83
CA PHE A 27 11.14 -18.55 16.01
C PHE A 27 12.17 -17.84 15.14
N GLU A 28 11.78 -16.77 14.47
CA GLU A 28 12.69 -15.92 13.70
C GLU A 28 13.39 -14.93 14.64
N GLU A 29 14.72 -15.01 14.72
CA GLU A 29 15.53 -14.14 15.56
C GLU A 29 15.68 -12.74 14.97
N LYS A 30 15.63 -12.58 13.65
CA LYS A 30 15.77 -11.29 12.98
C LYS A 30 14.47 -10.50 13.04
N LEU A 31 14.51 -9.23 13.48
CA LEU A 31 13.34 -8.35 13.51
C LEU A 31 12.82 -8.08 12.09
N LEU A 32 11.68 -8.68 11.74
CA LEU A 32 11.08 -8.58 10.39
C LEU A 32 10.31 -7.27 10.19
N LEU A 33 9.91 -6.61 11.28
CA LEU A 33 9.18 -5.33 11.26
C LEU A 33 10.06 -4.11 10.97
N ASN A 34 11.37 -4.30 10.78
CA ASN A 34 12.29 -3.18 10.61
C ASN A 34 12.20 -2.57 9.20
N SER A 35 12.46 -1.27 9.10
CA SER A 35 12.59 -0.59 7.81
C SER A 35 13.80 -1.13 7.04
N LEU A 36 13.68 -1.20 5.71
CA LEU A 36 14.82 -1.51 4.85
C LEU A 36 15.87 -0.40 4.93
N SER A 37 17.14 -0.76 4.73
CA SER A 37 18.25 0.19 4.60
C SER A 37 18.29 0.91 3.24
N LEU A 38 17.17 0.92 2.51
CA LEU A 38 17.02 1.54 1.20
C LEU A 38 16.34 2.90 1.34
N SER A 39 16.77 3.88 0.55
CA SER A 39 15.99 5.10 0.36
C SER A 39 14.73 4.82 -0.47
N LEU A 40 13.75 5.71 -0.40
CA LEU A 40 12.56 5.65 -1.24
C LEU A 40 12.93 5.59 -2.73
N ASP A 41 13.86 6.43 -3.17
CA ASP A 41 14.39 6.45 -4.54
C ASP A 41 14.96 5.08 -4.96
N GLN A 42 15.75 4.45 -4.10
CA GLN A 42 16.33 3.13 -4.39
C GLN A 42 15.26 2.05 -4.47
N CYS A 43 14.26 2.07 -3.59
CA CYS A 43 13.12 1.15 -3.66
C CYS A 43 12.34 1.34 -4.97
N VAL A 44 12.01 2.58 -5.32
CA VAL A 44 11.28 2.91 -6.55
C VAL A 44 12.05 2.45 -7.78
N GLN A 45 13.35 2.77 -7.85
CA GLN A 45 14.20 2.36 -8.96
C GLN A 45 14.27 0.84 -9.08
N MET A 46 14.46 0.13 -7.96
CA MET A 46 14.53 -1.33 -7.96
C MET A 46 13.25 -1.97 -8.47
N VAL A 47 12.07 -1.49 -8.03
CA VAL A 47 10.79 -1.98 -8.54
C VAL A 47 10.71 -1.82 -10.07
N ARG A 48 11.13 -0.66 -10.59
CA ARG A 48 11.13 -0.39 -12.04
C ARG A 48 12.12 -1.26 -12.80
N ASP A 49 13.30 -1.53 -12.23
CA ASP A 49 14.32 -2.40 -12.84
C ASP A 49 13.81 -3.84 -13.03
N PHE A 50 12.88 -4.30 -12.19
CA PHE A 50 12.19 -5.58 -12.33
C PHE A 50 10.92 -5.52 -13.19
N GLY A 51 10.64 -4.38 -13.85
CA GLY A 51 9.44 -4.18 -14.67
C GLY A 51 8.16 -3.98 -13.84
N GLY A 52 8.28 -3.72 -12.55
CA GLY A 52 7.16 -3.46 -11.65
C GLY A 52 6.68 -2.01 -11.70
N LEU A 53 5.47 -1.80 -11.16
CA LEU A 53 4.86 -0.48 -11.00
C LEU A 53 4.89 -0.09 -9.51
N PRO A 54 5.71 0.90 -9.12
CA PRO A 54 5.73 1.36 -7.73
C PRO A 54 4.49 2.22 -7.44
N ILE A 55 3.75 1.85 -6.40
CA ILE A 55 2.56 2.56 -5.93
C ILE A 55 2.75 2.81 -4.42
N PRO A 56 2.89 4.07 -3.97
CA PRO A 56 2.99 4.34 -2.54
C PRO A 56 1.64 4.03 -1.87
N ALA A 57 1.70 3.16 -0.86
CA ALA A 57 0.53 2.71 -0.12
C ALA A 57 0.01 3.81 0.82
N HIS A 58 -1.32 3.85 0.99
CA HIS A 58 -2.07 4.65 1.98
C HIS A 58 -1.40 6.00 2.32
N VAL A 59 -1.17 6.84 1.30
CA VAL A 59 -0.30 8.03 1.34
C VAL A 59 -0.74 9.07 2.37
N ASP A 60 -2.03 9.09 2.70
CA ASP A 60 -2.75 9.96 3.62
C ASP A 60 -2.61 9.58 5.10
N ARG A 61 -2.02 8.41 5.41
CA ARG A 61 -1.79 8.02 6.81
C ARG A 61 -0.71 8.88 7.46
N GLY A 62 -1.04 9.47 8.62
CA GLY A 62 -0.10 10.30 9.39
C GLY A 62 1.11 9.51 9.93
N SER A 63 0.96 8.20 10.15
CA SER A 63 2.08 7.29 10.44
C SER A 63 2.31 6.39 9.23
N PHE A 64 3.58 6.25 8.83
CA PHE A 64 4.03 5.38 7.73
C PHE A 64 3.47 5.70 6.33
N GLY A 65 2.64 6.73 6.16
CA GLY A 65 2.28 7.29 4.86
C GLY A 65 3.33 8.29 4.38
N VAL A 66 3.58 8.34 3.07
CA VAL A 66 4.61 9.22 2.48
C VAL A 66 4.34 10.70 2.75
N ILE A 67 3.08 11.15 2.71
CA ILE A 67 2.72 12.53 3.04
C ILE A 67 2.90 12.78 4.55
N GLY A 68 2.53 11.82 5.41
CA GLY A 68 2.75 11.92 6.85
C GLY A 68 4.24 12.05 7.22
N GLN A 69 5.13 11.37 6.49
CA GLN A 69 6.57 11.39 6.77
C GLN A 69 7.33 12.55 6.12
N LEU A 70 7.02 12.89 4.86
CA LEU A 70 7.77 13.88 4.08
C LEU A 70 7.03 15.21 3.95
N GLY A 71 5.72 15.23 4.21
CA GLY A 71 4.85 16.38 3.96
C GLY A 71 4.36 16.50 2.52
N PHE A 72 4.87 15.68 1.59
CA PHE A 72 4.54 15.69 0.16
C PHE A 72 4.91 14.36 -0.51
N ILE A 73 4.47 14.16 -1.75
CA ILE A 73 4.91 13.06 -2.62
C ILE A 73 6.01 13.60 -3.55
N PRO A 74 7.22 13.03 -3.59
CA PRO A 74 8.30 13.58 -4.41
C PRO A 74 8.04 13.42 -5.92
N ASP A 75 7.89 14.54 -6.63
CA ASP A 75 7.56 14.57 -8.06
C ASP A 75 8.58 13.84 -8.94
N HIS A 76 9.86 13.85 -8.57
CA HIS A 76 10.93 13.23 -9.35
C HIS A 76 10.83 11.70 -9.40
N LEU A 77 10.04 11.08 -8.51
CA LEU A 77 9.80 9.62 -8.51
C LEU A 77 8.74 9.19 -9.54
N ALA A 78 8.01 10.15 -10.12
CA ALA A 78 7.06 9.97 -11.21
C ALA A 78 6.09 8.78 -11.00
N PHE A 79 5.43 8.76 -9.84
CA PHE A 79 4.38 7.78 -9.57
C PHE A 79 3.18 7.99 -10.51
N GLU A 80 2.62 6.90 -11.03
CA GLU A 80 1.45 6.95 -11.92
C GLU A 80 0.14 6.82 -11.14
N ALA A 81 0.20 6.13 -10.00
CA ALA A 81 -0.91 5.92 -9.09
C ALA A 81 -0.43 6.03 -7.64
N VAL A 82 -1.37 6.32 -6.76
CA VAL A 82 -1.17 6.34 -5.31
C VAL A 82 -2.36 5.69 -4.63
N GLU A 83 -2.12 5.03 -3.51
CA GLU A 83 -3.20 4.47 -2.72
C GLU A 83 -3.63 5.44 -1.61
N VAL A 84 -4.93 5.70 -1.52
CA VAL A 84 -5.57 6.41 -0.40
C VAL A 84 -6.16 5.37 0.55
N SER A 85 -5.93 5.56 1.85
CA SER A 85 -6.35 4.64 2.90
C SER A 85 -7.87 4.50 2.97
N ARG A 86 -8.34 3.32 3.39
CA ARG A 86 -9.78 3.07 3.64
C ARG A 86 -10.42 3.99 4.68
N THR A 87 -9.63 4.77 5.42
CA THR A 87 -10.13 5.68 6.48
C THR A 87 -10.42 7.08 5.98
N THR A 88 -10.10 7.39 4.72
CA THR A 88 -10.30 8.71 4.13
C THR A 88 -11.05 8.58 2.81
N SER A 89 -12.13 9.37 2.67
CA SER A 89 -12.87 9.40 1.39
C SER A 89 -12.04 10.09 0.31
N LEU A 90 -12.24 9.74 -0.96
CA LEU A 90 -11.54 10.43 -2.07
C LEU A 90 -11.80 11.94 -2.10
N ALA A 91 -13.04 12.35 -1.81
CA ALA A 91 -13.42 13.75 -1.79
C ALA A 91 -12.65 14.51 -0.68
N GLU A 92 -12.50 13.89 0.49
CA GLU A 92 -11.71 14.45 1.59
C GLU A 92 -10.22 14.45 1.29
N ALA A 93 -9.69 13.38 0.70
CA ALA A 93 -8.29 13.29 0.28
C ALA A 93 -7.95 14.41 -0.71
N LEU A 94 -8.76 14.58 -1.77
CA LEU A 94 -8.57 15.63 -2.78
C LEU A 94 -8.79 17.04 -2.24
N LYS A 95 -9.64 17.21 -1.22
CA LYS A 95 -9.81 18.50 -0.54
C LYS A 95 -8.59 18.84 0.32
N THR A 96 -8.00 17.85 0.98
CA THR A 96 -6.90 18.02 1.93
C THR A 96 -5.55 18.11 1.21
N TRP A 97 -5.36 17.28 0.18
CA TRP A 97 -4.18 17.19 -0.67
C TRP A 97 -4.59 17.30 -2.15
N PRO A 98 -4.86 18.51 -2.66
CA PRO A 98 -5.28 18.73 -4.04
C PRO A 98 -4.29 18.18 -5.08
N GLU A 99 -3.01 18.10 -4.74
CA GLU A 99 -1.95 17.49 -5.57
C GLU A 99 -2.20 16.01 -5.87
N LEU A 100 -3.07 15.33 -5.10
CA LEU A 100 -3.45 13.94 -5.39
C LEU A 100 -4.21 13.80 -6.72
N SER A 101 -4.81 14.89 -7.22
CA SER A 101 -5.54 14.89 -8.49
C SER A 101 -4.68 14.59 -9.73
N GLN A 102 -3.35 14.68 -9.62
CA GLN A 102 -2.44 14.33 -10.72
C GLN A 102 -2.19 12.83 -10.86
N TYR A 103 -2.58 12.03 -9.87
CA TYR A 103 -2.37 10.58 -9.84
C TYR A 103 -3.67 9.82 -10.08
N THR A 104 -3.55 8.60 -10.57
CA THR A 104 -4.67 7.65 -10.47
C THR A 104 -4.81 7.19 -9.03
N LEU A 105 -5.98 7.48 -8.43
CA LEU A 105 -6.26 7.11 -7.04
C LEU A 105 -6.76 5.67 -6.93
N LEU A 106 -6.12 4.91 -6.05
CA LEU A 106 -6.47 3.53 -5.71
C LEU A 106 -6.80 3.43 -4.22
N SER A 107 -7.53 2.39 -3.82
CA SER A 107 -7.74 2.04 -2.42
C SER A 107 -7.85 0.53 -2.28
N PHE A 108 -7.17 -0.02 -1.28
CA PHE A 108 -7.23 -1.43 -0.91
C PHE A 108 -7.54 -1.58 0.57
N SER A 109 -7.97 -2.77 0.98
CA SER A 109 -8.51 -2.97 2.33
C SER A 109 -7.45 -2.95 3.44
N ASP A 110 -6.18 -3.22 3.13
CA ASP A 110 -5.10 -3.38 4.11
C ASP A 110 -5.56 -4.30 5.28
N ALA A 111 -6.15 -5.44 4.90
CA ALA A 111 -6.90 -6.29 5.81
C ALA A 111 -5.96 -7.12 6.69
N HIS A 112 -6.05 -6.90 8.00
CA HIS A 112 -5.32 -7.67 9.03
C HIS A 112 -6.19 -8.77 9.65
N PHE A 113 -7.50 -8.75 9.36
CA PHE A 113 -8.47 -9.74 9.80
C PHE A 113 -9.30 -10.21 8.61
N PRO A 114 -9.74 -11.49 8.58
CA PRO A 114 -10.55 -12.01 7.47
C PRO A 114 -11.81 -11.18 7.17
N GLY A 115 -12.46 -10.63 8.19
CA GLY A 115 -13.65 -9.79 8.04
C GLY A 115 -13.40 -8.41 7.42
N ASP A 116 -12.14 -7.97 7.32
CA ASP A 116 -11.77 -6.70 6.69
C ASP A 116 -11.47 -6.85 5.19
N ILE A 117 -11.38 -8.09 4.67
CA ILE A 117 -11.07 -8.34 3.26
C ILE A 117 -12.13 -7.68 2.38
N GLY A 118 -11.69 -6.80 1.48
CA GLY A 118 -12.57 -6.09 0.55
C GLY A 118 -13.37 -4.94 1.18
N ALA A 119 -13.08 -4.51 2.42
CA ALA A 119 -13.75 -3.36 3.04
C ALA A 119 -13.74 -2.10 2.13
N VAL A 120 -12.66 -1.92 1.38
CA VAL A 120 -12.58 -1.09 0.18
C VAL A 120 -11.78 -1.86 -0.88
N CYS A 121 -12.11 -1.68 -2.15
CA CYS A 121 -11.35 -2.23 -3.25
C CYS A 121 -11.27 -1.26 -4.43
N THR A 122 -10.30 -1.49 -5.30
CA THR A 122 -10.23 -0.86 -6.62
C THR A 122 -10.63 -1.89 -7.66
N ALA A 123 -11.74 -1.66 -8.35
CA ALA A 123 -12.17 -2.43 -9.49
C ALA A 123 -11.41 -1.98 -10.75
N PHE A 124 -10.80 -2.95 -11.44
CA PHE A 124 -10.09 -2.75 -12.70
C PHE A 124 -10.96 -3.22 -13.87
N TYR A 125 -11.25 -2.34 -14.81
CA TYR A 125 -12.05 -2.63 -16.00
C TYR A 125 -11.10 -2.87 -17.17
N MET A 126 -10.88 -4.14 -17.49
CA MET A 126 -9.85 -4.62 -18.42
C MET A 126 -10.34 -5.80 -19.25
N GLU A 127 -9.62 -6.11 -20.35
CA GLU A 127 -9.94 -7.24 -21.22
C GLU A 127 -9.51 -8.59 -20.66
N SER A 128 -8.43 -8.62 -19.87
CA SER A 128 -7.92 -9.84 -19.24
C SER A 128 -7.15 -9.52 -17.95
N PRO A 129 -7.09 -10.44 -16.97
CA PRO A 129 -6.42 -10.20 -15.69
C PRO A 129 -4.89 -10.37 -15.81
N THR A 130 -4.26 -9.45 -16.53
CA THR A 130 -2.80 -9.43 -16.73
C THR A 130 -2.19 -8.18 -16.11
N PHE A 131 -0.89 -8.23 -15.78
CA PHE A 131 -0.17 -7.08 -15.24
C PHE A 131 -0.19 -5.89 -16.22
N ASP A 132 0.02 -6.14 -17.52
CA ASP A 132 -0.04 -5.09 -18.54
C ASP A 132 -1.41 -4.41 -18.56
N GLU A 133 -2.51 -5.16 -18.47
CA GLU A 133 -3.84 -4.57 -18.39
C GLU A 133 -4.06 -3.74 -17.11
N VAL A 134 -3.46 -4.14 -15.97
CA VAL A 134 -3.48 -3.34 -14.73
C VAL A 134 -2.78 -2.01 -14.95
N VAL A 135 -1.60 -2.00 -15.57
CA VAL A 135 -0.85 -0.78 -15.90
C VAL A 135 -1.68 0.11 -16.85
N ARG A 136 -2.32 -0.47 -17.87
CA ARG A 136 -3.18 0.26 -18.81
C ARG A 136 -4.44 0.85 -18.15
N CYS A 137 -5.01 0.16 -17.17
CA CYS A 137 -6.10 0.69 -16.34
C CYS A 137 -5.66 1.90 -15.52
N ILE A 138 -4.47 1.82 -14.92
CA ILE A 138 -3.90 2.93 -14.14
C ILE A 138 -3.66 4.15 -15.03
N ARG A 139 -3.23 3.94 -16.28
CA ARG A 139 -3.01 5.02 -17.27
C ARG A 139 -4.28 5.50 -17.96
N GLY A 140 -5.41 4.82 -17.79
CA GLY A 140 -6.67 5.13 -18.48
C GLY A 140 -6.58 4.95 -20.01
N GLU A 141 -5.82 3.97 -20.48
CA GLU A 141 -5.60 3.77 -21.92
C GLU A 141 -6.81 3.12 -22.61
N GLY A 142 -7.30 3.76 -23.67
CA GLY A 142 -8.46 3.26 -24.42
C GLY A 142 -9.72 3.26 -23.57
N GLU A 143 -10.36 2.09 -23.42
CA GLU A 143 -11.55 1.92 -22.57
C GLU A 143 -11.23 1.43 -21.14
N ARG A 144 -9.94 1.20 -20.84
CA ARG A 144 -9.51 0.70 -19.53
C ARG A 144 -9.64 1.79 -18.47
N ARG A 145 -10.06 1.41 -17.26
CA ARG A 145 -10.23 2.34 -16.15
C ARG A 145 -10.18 1.63 -14.81
N VAL A 146 -9.97 2.42 -13.76
CA VAL A 146 -10.16 1.99 -12.37
C VAL A 146 -11.37 2.67 -11.74
N ARG A 147 -11.98 2.00 -10.76
CA ARG A 147 -13.01 2.60 -9.91
C ARG A 147 -12.83 2.10 -8.48
N ILE A 148 -12.84 3.01 -7.52
CA ILE A 148 -12.86 2.61 -6.10
C ILE A 148 -14.29 2.27 -5.69
N GLU A 149 -14.44 1.12 -5.04
CA GLU A 149 -15.71 0.58 -4.56
C GLU A 149 -15.63 0.34 -3.05
N TYR A 150 -16.64 0.83 -2.33
CA TYR A 150 -16.74 0.69 -0.88
C TYR A 150 -17.81 -0.36 -0.58
N LEU A 151 -17.40 -1.54 -0.10
CA LEU A 151 -18.33 -2.60 0.28
C LEU A 151 -18.88 -2.41 1.70
N VAL A 152 -18.20 -1.61 2.52
CA VAL A 152 -18.61 -1.23 3.87
C VAL A 152 -18.57 0.31 3.98
N PRO A 153 -19.57 0.97 4.60
CA PRO A 153 -19.52 2.42 4.84
C PRO A 153 -18.24 2.81 5.57
N LEU A 154 -17.62 3.93 5.16
CA LEU A 154 -16.41 4.46 5.78
C LEU A 154 -16.61 4.60 7.30
N ARG A 155 -15.71 4.03 8.09
CA ARG A 155 -15.70 4.25 9.54
C ARG A 155 -15.32 5.71 9.80
N SER A 156 -16.25 6.49 10.36
CA SER A 156 -15.96 7.84 10.84
C SER A 156 -14.89 7.78 11.92
N ARG A 157 -13.84 8.61 11.81
CA ARG A 157 -12.91 8.83 12.93
C ARG A 157 -13.69 9.51 14.06
N GLU A 158 -13.96 8.77 15.14
CA GLU A 158 -14.14 9.43 16.44
C GLU A 158 -12.75 9.87 16.93
N SER A 159 -12.72 11.12 17.38
CA SER A 159 -11.56 11.93 17.80
C SER A 159 -10.77 11.36 18.96
#